data_AF-A0A3M9MT62-F1
#
_entry.id   AF-A0A3M9MT62-F1
#
_cell.length_a   1.000
_cell.length_b   1.000
_cell.length_c   1.000
_cell.angle_alpha   90.00
_cell.angle_beta   90.00
_cell.angle_gamma   90.00
#
_symmetry.space_group_name_H-M   'P 1'
#
loop_
_entity.id
_entity.type
_entity.pdbx_description
1 polymer ?
#
loop_
_entity_poly.entity_id
_entity_poly.type
_entity_poly.pdbx_seq_one_letter_code
_entity_poly.pdbx_strand_id
1 'polypeptide(L)'
;METTLAFASAKTEVNRNQAFLKTWQINHVLANVLGMGLLHTAISHTITGPHGVDLTPTQVASHTFSLLTFAFILNLLQNIALQLKFDRGNFTDLGYFLVFIPAAFWLGYYTLYIPFDILFMYLAIGGINAFRLKKYFTNGNKWAWQSMVALFVGAIAGIAAGFAAYYGFIKDIQGIMADFLLWFIITPPASITYAAMSKAFLKQHLKAE
;
A
#
# COMPACT_ATOMS: atom_id res chain seq x y z
N MET A 1 53.08 19.11 27.98
CA MET A 1 51.66 19.03 28.36
C MET A 1 50.88 18.90 27.07
N GLU A 2 50.50 17.70 26.68
CA GLU A 2 49.66 17.46 25.51
C GLU A 2 48.19 17.54 25.93
N THR A 3 47.50 18.57 25.49
CA THR A 3 46.04 18.69 25.62
C THR A 3 45.38 17.83 24.56
N THR A 4 44.99 16.61 24.93
CA THR A 4 44.15 15.75 24.08
C THR A 4 42.74 16.34 24.07
N LEU A 5 42.38 17.01 22.96
CA LEU A 5 41.00 17.43 22.70
C LEU A 5 40.18 16.18 22.34
N ALA A 6 39.51 15.61 23.35
CA ALA A 6 38.53 14.56 23.13
C ALA A 6 37.29 15.18 22.45
N PHE A 7 37.17 15.00 21.13
CA PHE A 7 35.92 15.24 20.43
C PHE A 7 34.91 14.19 20.89
N ALA A 8 33.94 14.60 21.72
CA ALA A 8 32.79 13.78 22.01
C ALA A 8 32.06 13.49 20.69
N SER A 9 32.02 12.21 20.30
CA SER A 9 31.16 11.74 19.21
C SER A 9 29.73 12.16 19.53
N ALA A 10 29.20 13.11 18.78
CA ALA A 10 27.81 13.52 18.90
C ALA A 10 26.94 12.29 18.61
N LYS A 11 26.37 11.69 19.66
CA LYS A 11 25.33 10.68 19.50
C LYS A 11 24.15 11.37 18.83
N THR A 12 23.98 11.13 17.54
CA THR A 12 22.77 11.55 16.82
C THR A 12 21.62 10.76 17.41
N GLU A 13 20.89 11.35 18.37
CA GLU A 13 19.64 10.78 18.84
C GLU A 13 18.69 10.71 17.65
N VAL A 14 18.46 9.49 17.15
CA VAL A 14 17.49 9.27 16.09
C VAL A 14 16.12 9.60 16.66
N ASN A 15 15.52 10.68 16.17
CA ASN A 15 14.13 11.02 16.51
C ASN A 15 13.22 9.86 16.05
N ARG A 16 12.82 9.01 17.00
CA ARG A 16 12.07 7.77 16.74
C ARG A 16 10.75 8.05 16.01
N ASN A 17 10.11 9.18 16.29
CA ASN A 17 8.89 9.59 15.59
C ASN A 17 9.19 9.94 14.12
N GLN A 18 10.29 10.63 13.83
CA GLN A 18 10.69 10.93 12.46
C GLN A 18 11.09 9.67 11.68
N ALA A 19 11.84 8.76 12.32
CA ALA A 19 12.18 7.46 11.74
C ALA A 19 10.92 6.65 11.42
N PHE A 20 9.99 6.54 12.37
CA PHE A 20 8.70 5.87 12.17
C PHE A 20 7.92 6.46 10.99
N LEU A 21 7.71 7.78 10.96
CA LEU A 21 6.95 8.45 9.90
C LEU A 21 7.59 8.29 8.52
N LYS A 22 8.93 8.33 8.44
CA LYS A 22 9.69 8.14 7.20
C LYS A 22 9.56 6.69 6.72
N THR A 23 9.81 5.73 7.60
CA THR A 23 9.71 4.30 7.28
C THR A 23 8.29 3.92 6.91
N TRP A 24 7.26 4.41 7.62
CA TRP A 24 5.86 4.19 7.27
C TRP A 24 5.55 4.63 5.84
N GLN A 25 5.96 5.85 5.48
CA GLN A 25 5.73 6.40 4.15
C GLN A 25 6.45 5.57 3.08
N ILE A 26 7.74 5.31 3.25
CA ILE A 26 8.56 4.57 2.28
C ILE A 26 8.03 3.15 2.09
N ASN A 27 7.78 2.45 3.19
CA ASN A 27 7.35 1.05 3.17
C ASN A 27 5.98 0.88 2.50
N HIS A 28 5.07 1.84 2.68
CA HIS A 28 3.78 1.81 1.99
C HIS A 28 3.89 2.06 0.49
N VAL A 29 4.71 3.04 0.07
CA VAL A 29 4.97 3.27 -1.36
C VAL A 29 5.63 2.05 -1.97
N LEU A 30 6.67 1.52 -1.32
CA LEU A 30 7.42 0.36 -1.77
C LEU A 30 6.51 -0.88 -1.91
N ALA A 31 5.68 -1.17 -0.90
CA ALA A 31 4.75 -2.30 -0.93
C ALA A 31 3.77 -2.22 -2.11
N ASN A 32 3.25 -1.04 -2.41
CA ASN A 32 2.28 -0.88 -3.50
C ASN A 32 2.97 -0.87 -4.87
N VAL A 33 4.07 -0.15 -5.05
CA VAL A 33 4.77 -0.09 -6.33
C VAL A 33 5.39 -1.46 -6.68
N LEU A 34 6.09 -2.10 -5.73
CA LEU A 34 6.65 -3.43 -5.98
C LEU A 34 5.57 -4.49 -6.02
N GLY A 35 4.67 -4.51 -5.03
CA GLY A 35 3.68 -5.57 -4.88
C GLY A 35 2.57 -5.50 -5.93
N MET A 36 1.90 -4.35 -6.06
CA MET A 36 0.80 -4.18 -7.03
C MET A 36 1.27 -3.70 -8.40
N GLY A 37 2.20 -2.73 -8.46
CA GLY A 37 2.61 -2.15 -9.75
C GLY A 37 3.43 -3.11 -10.60
N LEU A 38 4.23 -3.96 -9.96
CA LEU A 38 5.18 -4.86 -10.65
C LEU A 38 4.84 -6.33 -10.45
N LEU A 39 4.85 -6.83 -9.22
CA LEU A 39 4.74 -8.27 -8.94
C LEU A 39 3.35 -8.81 -9.26
N HIS A 40 2.29 -8.06 -8.93
CA HIS A 40 0.92 -8.46 -9.28
C HIS A 40 0.79 -8.66 -10.79
N THR A 41 1.20 -7.66 -11.58
CA THR A 41 1.14 -7.75 -13.04
C THR A 41 2.04 -8.85 -13.59
N ALA A 42 3.27 -8.97 -13.07
CA ALA A 42 4.22 -9.97 -13.51
C ALA A 42 3.71 -11.39 -13.30
N ILE A 43 3.18 -11.69 -12.12
CA ILE A 43 2.63 -13.00 -11.82
C ILE A 43 1.34 -13.23 -12.62
N SER A 44 0.41 -12.29 -12.57
CA SER A 44 -0.93 -12.49 -13.12
C SER A 44 -0.92 -12.56 -14.65
N HIS A 45 -0.29 -11.59 -15.31
CA HIS A 45 -0.38 -11.43 -16.78
C HIS A 45 0.79 -12.06 -17.55
N THR A 46 1.98 -12.24 -16.97
CA THR A 46 3.06 -12.99 -17.68
C THR A 46 2.75 -14.47 -17.75
N ILE A 47 2.15 -15.03 -16.69
CA ILE A 47 1.85 -16.45 -16.61
C ILE A 47 0.62 -16.79 -17.46
N THR A 48 -0.39 -15.92 -17.48
CA THR A 48 -1.71 -16.26 -18.06
C THR A 48 -2.16 -15.41 -19.23
N GLY A 49 -1.36 -14.40 -19.63
CA GLY A 49 -1.65 -13.51 -20.74
C GLY A 49 -2.73 -12.45 -20.44
N PRO A 50 -3.02 -11.60 -21.44
CA PRO A 50 -4.12 -10.64 -21.36
C PRO A 50 -5.48 -11.36 -21.39
N HIS A 51 -6.50 -10.76 -20.79
CA HIS A 51 -7.85 -11.32 -20.75
C HIS A 51 -8.92 -10.25 -20.59
N GLY A 52 -10.16 -10.63 -20.91
CA GLY A 52 -11.35 -9.81 -20.67
C GLY A 52 -11.84 -9.91 -19.23
N VAL A 53 -13.17 -9.79 -19.05
CA VAL A 53 -13.87 -9.89 -17.77
C VAL A 53 -13.96 -11.34 -17.28
N ASP A 54 -14.22 -12.27 -18.21
CA ASP A 54 -14.37 -13.68 -17.89
C ASP A 54 -12.99 -14.34 -17.79
N LEU A 55 -12.67 -14.80 -16.58
CA LEU A 55 -11.38 -15.42 -16.29
C LEU A 55 -11.47 -16.94 -16.34
N THR A 56 -10.46 -17.55 -16.95
CA THR A 56 -10.23 -18.99 -16.80
C THR A 56 -9.82 -19.31 -15.36
N PRO A 57 -9.99 -20.57 -14.90
CA PRO A 57 -9.56 -20.96 -13.56
C PRO A 57 -8.07 -20.68 -13.27
N THR A 58 -7.20 -20.81 -14.27
CA THR A 58 -5.77 -20.52 -14.13
C THR A 58 -5.50 -19.02 -13.99
N GLN A 59 -6.25 -18.16 -14.69
CA GLN A 59 -6.20 -16.70 -14.52
C GLN A 59 -6.64 -16.29 -13.12
N VAL A 60 -7.77 -16.82 -12.62
CA VAL A 60 -8.24 -16.55 -11.24
C VAL A 60 -7.19 -16.98 -10.21
N ALA A 61 -6.60 -18.18 -10.39
CA ALA A 61 -5.57 -18.69 -9.49
C ALA A 61 -4.32 -17.79 -9.50
N SER A 62 -3.84 -17.39 -10.67
CA SER A 62 -2.65 -16.53 -10.80
C SER A 62 -2.86 -15.15 -10.18
N HIS A 63 -4.00 -14.51 -10.46
CA HIS A 63 -4.38 -13.22 -9.85
C HIS A 63 -4.52 -13.34 -8.32
N THR A 64 -5.11 -14.42 -7.84
CA THR A 64 -5.25 -14.63 -6.39
C THR A 64 -3.88 -14.81 -5.72
N PHE A 65 -3.01 -15.62 -6.31
CA PHE A 65 -1.66 -15.85 -5.79
C PHE A 65 -0.83 -14.56 -5.75
N SER A 66 -0.97 -13.72 -6.78
CA SER A 66 -0.27 -12.45 -6.86
C SER A 66 -0.80 -11.42 -5.84
N LEU A 67 -2.12 -11.37 -5.61
CA LEU A 67 -2.75 -10.56 -4.56
C LEU A 67 -2.34 -11.00 -3.15
N LEU A 68 -2.23 -12.31 -2.90
CA LEU A 68 -1.72 -12.85 -1.64
C LEU A 68 -0.25 -12.43 -1.43
N THR A 69 0.55 -12.45 -2.49
CA THR A 69 1.94 -11.97 -2.47
C THR A 69 2.02 -10.49 -2.11
N PHE A 70 1.19 -9.65 -2.74
CA PHE A 70 1.08 -8.23 -2.39
C PHE A 70 0.65 -8.03 -0.93
N ALA A 71 -0.40 -8.71 -0.49
CA ALA A 71 -0.93 -8.61 0.87
C ALA A 71 0.13 -8.98 1.93
N PHE A 72 0.94 -10.01 1.64
CA PHE A 72 2.07 -10.41 2.47
C PHE A 72 3.13 -9.32 2.56
N ILE A 73 3.60 -8.79 1.42
CA ILE A 73 4.62 -7.72 1.36
C ILE A 73 4.12 -6.47 2.09
N LEU A 74 2.87 -6.08 1.86
CA LEU A 74 2.25 -4.92 2.50
C LEU A 74 2.20 -5.08 4.03
N ASN A 75 1.75 -6.24 4.53
CA ASN A 75 1.69 -6.50 5.96
C ASN A 75 3.09 -6.45 6.61
N LEU A 76 4.06 -7.13 6.00
CA LEU A 76 5.44 -7.18 6.47
C LEU A 76 6.05 -5.78 6.55
N LEU A 77 5.98 -5.02 5.45
CA LEU A 77 6.57 -3.68 5.39
C LEU A 77 5.87 -2.68 6.31
N GLN A 78 4.54 -2.76 6.47
CA GLN A 78 3.85 -1.96 7.48
C GLN A 78 4.30 -2.28 8.90
N ASN A 79 4.41 -3.58 9.23
CA ASN A 79 4.77 -3.99 10.59
C ASN A 79 6.22 -3.63 10.94
N ILE A 80 7.16 -3.67 9.97
CA ILE A 80 8.52 -3.14 10.13
C ILE A 80 8.49 -1.65 10.52
N ALA A 81 7.62 -0.85 9.89
CA ALA A 81 7.47 0.56 10.27
C ALA A 81 6.89 0.69 11.69
N LEU A 82 5.82 -0.03 11.99
CA LEU A 82 5.13 0.04 13.28
C LEU A 82 6.01 -0.37 14.46
N GLN A 83 6.92 -1.33 14.26
CA GLN A 83 7.90 -1.76 15.27
C GLN A 83 8.81 -0.65 15.80
N LEU A 84 8.97 0.44 15.05
CA LEU A 84 9.76 1.58 15.51
C LEU A 84 9.11 2.29 16.71
N LYS A 85 7.78 2.15 16.87
CA LYS A 85 6.97 2.84 17.87
C LYS A 85 6.14 1.91 18.77
N PHE A 86 5.69 0.77 18.27
CA PHE A 86 4.80 -0.16 18.97
C PHE A 86 5.42 -1.55 19.08
N ASP A 87 5.20 -2.23 20.20
CA ASP A 87 5.61 -3.62 20.35
C ASP A 87 4.74 -4.53 19.48
N ARG A 88 5.34 -5.10 18.43
CA ARG A 88 4.62 -5.79 17.37
C ARG A 88 5.52 -6.72 16.57
N GLY A 89 5.02 -7.89 16.17
CA GLY A 89 5.74 -8.81 15.29
C GLY A 89 5.63 -8.46 13.80
N ASN A 90 6.53 -9.04 12.98
CA ASN A 90 6.57 -8.82 11.52
C ASN A 90 5.29 -9.27 10.80
N PHE A 91 4.67 -10.35 11.27
CA PHE A 91 3.51 -10.98 10.61
C PHE A 91 2.20 -10.81 11.39
N THR A 92 2.19 -9.92 12.39
CA THR A 92 0.98 -9.70 13.17
C THR A 92 -0.13 -9.16 12.24
N ASP A 93 -1.33 -9.72 12.36
CA ASP A 93 -2.52 -9.45 11.53
C ASP A 93 -2.47 -9.94 10.08
N LEU A 94 -1.45 -10.73 9.68
CA LEU A 94 -1.30 -11.20 8.29
C LEU A 94 -2.57 -11.88 7.76
N GLY A 95 -3.27 -12.67 8.58
CA GLY A 95 -4.51 -13.34 8.17
C GLY A 95 -5.60 -12.38 7.68
N TYR A 96 -5.73 -11.19 8.27
CA TYR A 96 -6.69 -10.18 7.81
C TYR A 96 -6.32 -9.65 6.43
N PHE A 97 -5.03 -9.44 6.16
CA PHE A 97 -4.55 -9.00 4.85
C PHE A 97 -4.78 -10.07 3.79
N LEU A 98 -4.44 -11.33 4.08
CA LEU A 98 -4.58 -12.44 3.13
C LEU A 98 -6.04 -12.76 2.76
N VAL A 99 -7.01 -12.44 3.64
CA VAL A 99 -8.43 -12.70 3.38
C VAL A 99 -9.11 -11.49 2.75
N PHE A 100 -9.02 -10.32 3.40
CA PHE A 100 -9.86 -9.18 3.01
C PHE A 100 -9.35 -8.46 1.76
N ILE A 101 -8.04 -8.45 1.50
CA ILE A 101 -7.49 -7.79 0.30
C ILE A 101 -7.94 -8.53 -0.98
N PRO A 102 -7.69 -9.85 -1.14
CA PRO A 102 -8.16 -10.55 -2.33
C PRO A 102 -9.67 -10.56 -2.46
N ALA A 103 -10.42 -10.73 -1.36
CA ALA A 103 -11.88 -10.71 -1.40
C ALA A 103 -12.43 -9.36 -1.88
N ALA A 104 -11.90 -8.25 -1.37
CA ALA A 104 -12.33 -6.92 -1.80
C ALA A 104 -11.91 -6.61 -3.23
N PHE A 105 -10.70 -7.00 -3.63
CA PHE A 105 -10.24 -6.86 -5.01
C PHE A 105 -11.20 -7.59 -5.98
N TRP A 106 -11.50 -8.86 -5.72
CA TRP A 106 -12.41 -9.64 -6.55
C TRP A 106 -13.83 -9.07 -6.57
N LEU A 107 -14.33 -8.59 -5.42
CA LEU A 107 -15.61 -7.90 -5.36
C LEU A 107 -15.62 -6.68 -6.29
N GLY A 108 -14.59 -5.85 -6.23
CA GLY A 108 -14.47 -4.69 -7.11
C GLY A 108 -14.35 -5.07 -8.57
N TYR A 109 -13.54 -6.08 -8.90
CA TYR A 109 -13.36 -6.59 -10.25
C TYR A 109 -14.68 -7.06 -10.88
N TYR A 110 -15.46 -7.88 -10.17
CA TYR A 110 -16.73 -8.40 -10.71
C TYR A 110 -17.91 -7.43 -10.57
N THR A 111 -17.79 -6.34 -9.80
CA THR A 111 -18.86 -5.33 -9.67
C THR A 111 -18.68 -4.15 -10.62
N LEU A 112 -17.47 -3.60 -10.71
CA LEU A 112 -17.18 -2.36 -11.45
C LEU A 112 -16.09 -2.51 -12.51
N TYR A 113 -15.44 -3.67 -12.59
CA TYR A 113 -14.32 -3.95 -13.48
C TYR A 113 -13.10 -3.04 -13.25
N ILE A 114 -12.02 -3.27 -13.99
CA ILE A 114 -10.78 -2.50 -13.88
C ILE A 114 -11.01 -1.04 -14.34
N PRO A 115 -10.37 -0.03 -13.70
CA PRO A 115 -9.43 -0.12 -12.59
C PRO A 115 -10.11 0.08 -11.21
N PHE A 116 -11.41 -0.20 -11.07
CA PHE A 116 -12.15 0.06 -9.83
C PHE A 116 -12.00 -1.04 -8.78
N ASP A 117 -11.48 -2.21 -9.15
CA ASP A 117 -10.97 -3.25 -8.24
C ASP A 117 -10.00 -2.69 -7.19
N ILE A 118 -9.15 -1.72 -7.56
CA ILE A 118 -8.22 -1.07 -6.64
C ILE A 118 -8.94 -0.26 -5.56
N LEU A 119 -10.11 0.31 -5.87
CA LEU A 119 -10.88 1.11 -4.92
C LEU A 119 -11.29 0.25 -3.73
N PHE A 120 -11.85 -0.91 -4.00
CA PHE A 120 -12.27 -1.86 -2.97
C PHE A 120 -11.07 -2.41 -2.21
N MET A 121 -10.00 -2.76 -2.92
CA MET A 121 -8.76 -3.22 -2.31
C MET A 121 -8.17 -2.18 -1.33
N TYR A 122 -8.08 -0.91 -1.72
CA TYR A 122 -7.56 0.17 -0.88
C TYR A 122 -8.48 0.46 0.31
N LEU A 123 -9.80 0.43 0.12
CA LEU A 123 -10.76 0.54 1.21
C LEU A 123 -10.62 -0.62 2.21
N ALA A 124 -10.37 -1.84 1.74
CA ALA A 124 -10.11 -2.98 2.61
C ALA A 124 -8.82 -2.78 3.42
N ILE A 125 -7.72 -2.33 2.81
CA ILE A 125 -6.49 -1.97 3.52
C ILE A 125 -6.79 -0.91 4.60
N GLY A 126 -7.65 0.06 4.28
CA GLY A 126 -8.05 1.11 5.21
C GLY A 126 -8.85 0.60 6.38
N GLY A 127 -9.80 -0.30 6.12
CA GLY A 127 -10.63 -0.93 7.14
C GLY A 127 -9.78 -1.78 8.08
N ILE A 128 -8.86 -2.55 7.52
CA ILE A 128 -7.90 -3.36 8.30
C ILE A 128 -7.03 -2.44 9.18
N ASN A 129 -6.43 -1.39 8.62
CA ASN A 129 -5.59 -0.45 9.36
C ASN A 129 -6.38 0.34 10.42
N ALA A 130 -7.61 0.73 10.11
CA ALA A 130 -8.53 1.37 11.04
C ALA A 130 -8.84 0.46 12.23
N PHE A 131 -9.27 -0.77 11.96
CA PHE A 131 -9.64 -1.74 13.00
C PHE A 131 -8.46 -2.12 13.88
N ARG A 132 -7.33 -2.47 13.26
CA ARG A 132 -6.19 -3.08 13.96
C ARG A 132 -5.32 -2.08 14.72
N LEU A 133 -5.20 -0.85 14.22
CA LEU A 133 -4.29 0.16 14.76
C LEU A 133 -4.98 1.18 15.68
N LYS A 134 -6.32 1.28 15.68
CA LYS A 134 -7.04 2.25 16.54
C LYS A 134 -6.66 2.19 18.02
N LYS A 135 -6.29 1.00 18.52
CA LYS A 135 -5.89 0.76 19.91
C LYS A 135 -4.58 1.44 20.31
N TYR A 136 -3.76 1.86 19.34
CA TYR A 136 -2.48 2.51 19.58
C TYR A 136 -2.58 4.03 19.65
N PHE A 137 -3.77 4.60 19.46
CA PHE A 137 -3.97 6.06 19.40
C PHE A 137 -5.00 6.51 20.43
N THR A 138 -4.72 7.62 21.11
CA THR A 138 -5.62 8.24 22.09
C THR A 138 -7.02 8.48 21.52
N ASN A 139 -7.11 8.91 20.25
CA ASN A 139 -8.37 9.01 19.52
C ASN A 139 -8.43 8.00 18.37
N GLY A 140 -8.70 6.73 18.73
CA GLY A 140 -8.78 5.62 17.79
C GLY A 140 -9.85 5.79 16.70
N ASN A 141 -10.99 6.43 16.99
CA ASN A 141 -12.04 6.68 16.00
C ASN A 141 -11.58 7.71 14.95
N LYS A 142 -10.87 8.76 15.38
CA LYS A 142 -10.26 9.72 14.46
C LYS A 142 -9.22 9.06 13.57
N TRP A 143 -8.37 8.19 14.13
CA TRP A 143 -7.43 7.39 13.34
C TRP A 143 -8.14 6.53 12.30
N ALA A 144 -9.17 5.79 12.71
CA ALA A 144 -9.93 4.91 11.82
C ALA A 144 -10.47 5.68 10.61
N TRP A 145 -11.10 6.84 10.85
CA TRP A 145 -11.62 7.66 9.77
C TRP A 145 -10.52 8.22 8.86
N GLN A 146 -9.44 8.73 9.46
CA GLN A 146 -8.29 9.24 8.72
C GLN A 146 -7.64 8.19 7.82
N SER A 147 -7.55 6.93 8.28
CA SER A 147 -7.02 5.83 7.47
C SER A 147 -7.93 5.48 6.29
N MET A 148 -9.25 5.43 6.50
CA MET A 148 -10.22 5.17 5.44
C MET A 148 -10.19 6.28 4.38
N VAL A 149 -10.21 7.55 4.81
CA VAL A 149 -10.16 8.71 3.91
C VAL A 149 -8.85 8.74 3.12
N ALA A 150 -7.71 8.52 3.76
CA ALA A 150 -6.41 8.55 3.08
C ALA A 150 -6.32 7.49 1.96
N LEU A 151 -6.85 6.29 2.18
CA LEU A 151 -6.83 5.23 1.16
C LEU A 151 -7.89 5.42 0.08
N PHE A 152 -9.07 5.95 0.42
CA PHE A 152 -10.07 6.35 -0.56
C PHE A 152 -9.52 7.40 -1.53
N VAL A 153 -8.91 8.47 -0.99
CA VAL A 153 -8.30 9.53 -1.81
C VAL A 153 -7.10 8.99 -2.61
N GLY A 154 -6.30 8.09 -2.02
CA GLY A 154 -5.26 7.37 -2.73
C GLY A 154 -5.81 6.58 -3.93
N ALA A 155 -6.84 5.77 -3.74
CA ALA A 155 -7.47 5.02 -4.82
C ALA A 155 -7.98 5.94 -5.95
N ILE A 156 -8.65 7.05 -5.61
CA ILE A 156 -9.09 8.04 -6.60
C ILE A 156 -7.90 8.60 -7.39
N ALA A 157 -6.81 8.96 -6.72
CA ALA A 157 -5.61 9.46 -7.40
C ALA A 157 -5.02 8.44 -8.37
N GLY A 158 -4.99 7.16 -7.97
CA GLY A 158 -4.59 6.05 -8.84
C GLY A 158 -5.47 5.88 -10.07
N ILE A 159 -6.78 5.78 -9.84
CA ILE A 159 -7.79 5.63 -10.90
C ILE A 159 -7.73 6.80 -11.88
N ALA A 160 -7.65 8.04 -11.39
CA ALA A 160 -7.55 9.24 -12.22
C ALA A 160 -6.29 9.22 -13.09
N ALA A 161 -5.14 8.82 -12.53
CA ALA A 161 -3.90 8.67 -13.30
C ALA A 161 -4.00 7.54 -14.33
N GLY A 162 -4.60 6.41 -13.96
CA GLY A 162 -4.87 5.29 -14.85
C GLY A 162 -5.74 5.69 -16.05
N PHE A 163 -6.84 6.41 -15.81
CA PHE A 163 -7.69 6.93 -16.89
C PHE A 163 -6.94 7.92 -17.78
N ALA A 164 -6.20 8.87 -17.19
CA ALA A 164 -5.44 9.84 -17.95
C ALA A 164 -4.42 9.16 -18.87
N ALA A 165 -3.71 8.15 -18.38
CA ALA A 165 -2.75 7.40 -19.18
C ALA A 165 -3.42 6.47 -20.20
N TYR A 166 -4.54 5.83 -19.83
CA TYR A 166 -5.33 4.99 -20.74
C TYR A 166 -5.73 5.77 -21.98
N TYR A 167 -6.42 6.90 -21.80
CA TYR A 167 -6.87 7.72 -22.92
C TYR A 167 -5.75 8.52 -23.59
N GLY A 168 -4.64 8.77 -22.88
CA GLY A 168 -3.49 9.49 -23.40
C GLY A 168 -2.60 8.67 -24.33
N PHE A 169 -2.25 7.43 -23.94
CA PHE A 169 -1.27 6.64 -24.69
C PHE A 169 -1.36 5.12 -24.52
N ILE A 170 -2.07 4.56 -23.53
CA ILE A 170 -2.09 3.10 -23.33
C ILE A 170 -3.14 2.40 -24.20
N LYS A 171 -4.25 3.06 -24.53
CA LYS A 171 -5.36 2.43 -25.30
C LYS A 171 -4.95 1.78 -26.63
N ASP A 172 -3.86 2.26 -27.24
CA ASP A 172 -3.35 1.78 -28.52
C ASP A 172 -2.21 0.76 -28.36
N ILE A 173 -1.78 0.50 -27.12
CA ILE A 173 -0.79 -0.51 -26.77
C ILE A 173 -1.50 -1.84 -26.58
N GLN A 174 -0.93 -2.93 -27.10
CA GLN A 174 -1.52 -4.26 -27.03
C GLN A 174 -0.73 -5.21 -26.13
N GLY A 175 -1.44 -6.22 -25.64
CA GLY A 175 -0.89 -7.31 -24.85
C GLY A 175 -0.35 -6.84 -23.51
N ILE A 176 0.58 -7.62 -22.97
CA ILE A 176 1.08 -7.50 -21.61
C ILE A 176 1.68 -6.13 -21.27
N MET A 177 2.24 -5.43 -22.27
CA MET A 177 2.83 -4.10 -22.06
C MET A 177 1.77 -3.07 -21.62
N ALA A 178 0.55 -3.17 -22.14
CA ALA A 178 -0.54 -2.29 -21.74
C ALA A 178 -0.91 -2.50 -20.26
N ASP A 179 -0.98 -3.77 -19.83
CA ASP A 179 -1.28 -4.13 -18.44
C ASP A 179 -0.21 -3.60 -17.48
N PHE A 180 1.08 -3.82 -17.80
CA PHE A 180 2.18 -3.28 -17.00
C PHE A 180 2.17 -1.77 -16.90
N LEU A 181 1.99 -1.06 -18.02
CA LEU A 181 1.97 0.39 -18.00
C LEU A 181 0.79 0.92 -17.18
N LEU A 182 -0.40 0.34 -17.34
CA LEU A 182 -1.59 0.77 -16.63
C LEU A 182 -1.38 0.64 -15.11
N TRP A 183 -0.97 -0.54 -14.65
CA TRP A 183 -0.76 -0.80 -13.22
C TRP A 183 0.43 -0.02 -12.64
N PHE A 184 1.50 0.16 -13.42
CA PHE A 184 2.65 0.96 -13.02
C PHE A 184 2.32 2.45 -12.94
N ILE A 185 1.32 2.93 -13.67
CA ILE A 185 0.87 4.34 -13.60
C ILE A 185 -0.16 4.56 -12.49
N ILE A 186 -1.01 3.57 -12.22
CA ILE A 186 -2.00 3.65 -11.14
C ILE A 186 -1.32 3.67 -9.76
N THR A 187 -0.33 2.80 -9.54
CA THR A 187 0.16 2.48 -8.20
C THR A 187 1.02 3.56 -7.53
N PRO A 188 1.92 4.30 -8.21
CA PRO A 188 2.66 5.41 -7.60
C PRO A 188 1.76 6.56 -7.11
N PRO A 189 0.87 7.16 -7.91
CA PRO A 189 0.02 8.25 -7.42
C PRO A 189 -0.91 7.79 -6.30
N ALA A 190 -1.44 6.57 -6.37
CA ALA A 190 -2.28 6.04 -5.30
C ALA A 190 -1.52 5.90 -3.97
N SER A 191 -0.35 5.27 -4.03
CA SER A 191 0.45 4.98 -2.84
C SER A 191 1.10 6.23 -2.26
N ILE A 192 1.62 7.14 -3.09
CA ILE A 192 2.20 8.42 -2.64
C ILE A 192 1.15 9.28 -1.96
N THR A 193 -0.05 9.39 -2.54
CA THR A 193 -1.16 10.18 -1.98
C THR A 193 -1.54 9.66 -0.60
N TYR A 194 -1.80 8.35 -0.50
CA TYR A 194 -2.11 7.73 0.80
C TYR A 194 -0.95 7.89 1.80
N ALA A 195 0.29 7.63 1.38
CA ALA A 195 1.45 7.67 2.27
C ALA A 195 1.71 9.08 2.80
N ALA A 196 1.52 10.11 1.97
CA ALA A 196 1.62 11.51 2.37
C ALA A 196 0.52 11.91 3.35
N MET A 197 -0.75 11.57 3.05
CA MET A 197 -1.88 11.89 3.92
C MET A 197 -1.80 11.15 5.26
N SER A 198 -1.56 9.83 5.24
CA SER A 198 -1.45 9.03 6.47
C SER A 198 -0.27 9.47 7.34
N LYS A 199 0.86 9.86 6.75
CA LYS A 199 1.97 10.49 7.49
C LYS A 199 1.56 11.78 8.19
N ALA A 200 0.80 12.64 7.50
CA ALA A 200 0.31 13.88 8.11
C ALA A 200 -0.61 13.59 9.30
N PHE A 201 -1.50 12.60 9.17
CA PHE A 201 -2.38 12.15 10.24
C PHE A 201 -1.62 11.52 11.42
N LEU A 202 -0.69 10.60 11.16
CA LEU A 202 0.18 10.01 12.18
C LEU A 202 0.95 11.08 12.95
N LYS A 203 1.48 12.10 12.26
CA LYS A 203 2.17 13.23 12.91
C LYS A 203 1.27 13.99 13.90
N GLN A 204 -0.04 14.06 13.64
CA GLN A 204 -0.98 14.68 14.58
C GLN A 204 -1.16 13.82 15.83
N HIS A 205 -1.30 12.51 15.68
CA HIS A 205 -1.46 11.59 16.81
C HIS A 205 -0.19 11.52 17.68
N LEU A 206 0.99 11.50 17.07
CA LEU A 206 2.28 11.47 17.79
C LEU A 206 2.63 12.76 18.55
N LYS A 207 1.93 13.87 18.27
CA LYS A 207 2.08 15.13 19.02
C LYS A 207 1.10 15.23 20.20
N ALA A 208 0.09 14.38 20.21
CA ALA A 208 -0.94 14.35 21.24
C ALA A 208 -0.67 13.29 22.33
N GLU A 209 0.42 12.54 22.19
CA GLU A 209 1.06 11.70 23.22
C GLU A 209 2.05 12.53 24.03
#